data_AF-A0A6I4K9W0-F1
#
_entry.id   AF-A0A6I4K9W0-F1
#
_cell.length_a   1.000
_cell.length_b   1.000
_cell.length_c   1.000
_cell.angle_alpha   90.00
_cell.angle_beta   90.00
_cell.angle_gamma   90.00
#
_symmetry.space_group_name_H-M   'P 1'
#
loop_
_entity.id
_entity.type
_entity.pdbx_description
1 polymer ?
#
loop_
_entity_poly.entity_id
_entity_poly.type
_entity_poly.pdbx_seq_one_letter_code
_entity_poly.pdbx_strand_id
1 'polypeptide(L)'
;MFIYLTDNTGVLNGPVELPVIPGIGTQMPANAVELEVELAAPEDGHVWVLGDAQPEQIADHRGTVYRTDNGAALQYFELGDLPEGLTAKPKPSAAYQWWQGEWVQDLTSLHALQAAKVNAGCVATITGGFWSSALGSPHQYSSEMDDQLNLTGAVLRGLEMLYACRDQQGVKAFRSHTVAQLRQVSDDFTDYKLLMLLEANRLKQLLDQALLAGDPAAIEVVIWKEPQP
;
A
#
# COMPACT_ATOMS: atom_id res chain seq x y z
N MET A 1 -2.34 -52.39 -12.21
CA MET A 1 -3.74 -51.99 -11.99
C MET A 1 -3.76 -51.18 -10.72
N PHE A 2 -4.14 -49.91 -10.82
CA PHE A 2 -3.95 -48.89 -9.79
C PHE A 2 -5.32 -48.32 -9.43
N ILE A 3 -5.63 -48.28 -8.14
CA ILE A 3 -6.95 -47.84 -7.66
C ILE A 3 -6.83 -46.40 -7.17
N TYR A 4 -7.73 -45.54 -7.63
CA TYR A 4 -7.83 -44.13 -7.21
C TYR A 4 -9.23 -43.87 -6.66
N LEU A 5 -9.33 -42.99 -5.67
CA LEU A 5 -10.60 -42.55 -5.09
C LEU A 5 -10.96 -41.16 -5.64
N THR A 6 -12.19 -41.00 -6.11
CA THR A 6 -12.74 -39.68 -6.44
C THR A 6 -13.28 -39.00 -5.21
N ASP A 7 -13.00 -37.70 -5.09
CA ASP A 7 -13.69 -36.83 -4.14
C ASP A 7 -14.99 -36.27 -4.72
N ASN A 8 -15.68 -35.41 -3.96
CA ASN A 8 -16.94 -34.79 -4.39
C ASN A 8 -16.78 -33.81 -5.58
N THR A 9 -15.55 -33.46 -5.95
CA THR A 9 -15.20 -32.63 -7.10
C THR A 9 -14.68 -33.44 -8.27
N GLY A 10 -14.62 -34.77 -8.15
CA GLY A 10 -14.14 -35.68 -9.20
C GLY A 10 -12.62 -35.85 -9.24
N VAL A 11 -11.89 -35.26 -8.30
CA VAL A 11 -10.42 -35.36 -8.25
C VAL A 11 -10.00 -36.76 -7.83
N LEU A 12 -9.08 -37.34 -8.58
CA LEU A 12 -8.51 -38.66 -8.36
C LEU A 12 -7.40 -38.59 -7.30
N ASN A 13 -7.59 -39.30 -6.20
CA ASN A 13 -6.67 -39.41 -5.08
C ASN A 13 -6.13 -40.83 -4.98
N GLY A 14 -4.82 -41.02 -5.07
CA GLY A 14 -4.20 -42.34 -5.04
C GLY A 14 -2.82 -42.38 -5.70
N PRO A 15 -2.30 -43.58 -6.00
CA PRO A 15 -2.99 -44.87 -5.86
C PRO A 15 -3.23 -45.27 -4.39
N VAL A 16 -4.25 -46.09 -4.13
CA VAL A 16 -4.58 -46.63 -2.80
C VAL A 16 -4.63 -48.16 -2.81
N GLU A 17 -4.25 -48.77 -1.69
CA GLU A 17 -4.44 -50.20 -1.46
C GLU A 17 -5.73 -50.44 -0.68
N LEU A 18 -6.64 -51.24 -1.22
CA LEU A 18 -7.89 -51.61 -0.56
C LEU A 18 -7.69 -52.89 0.29
N PRO A 19 -8.27 -52.97 1.50
CA PRO A 19 -8.15 -54.14 2.34
C PRO A 19 -8.87 -55.35 1.72
N VAL A 20 -8.27 -56.53 1.84
CA VAL A 20 -8.89 -57.80 1.45
C VAL A 20 -9.75 -58.30 2.60
N ILE A 21 -11.05 -58.49 2.35
CA ILE A 21 -11.97 -59.03 3.34
C ILE A 21 -11.97 -60.57 3.26
N PRO A 22 -11.65 -61.29 4.35
CA PRO A 22 -11.61 -62.75 4.35
C PRO A 22 -12.93 -63.37 3.85
N GLY A 23 -12.84 -64.27 2.85
CA GLY A 23 -13.99 -64.94 2.26
C GLY A 23 -14.79 -64.13 1.22
N ILE A 24 -14.51 -62.83 1.06
CA ILE A 24 -15.23 -61.93 0.14
C ILE A 24 -14.28 -61.30 -0.90
N GLY A 25 -13.00 -61.14 -0.57
CA GLY A 25 -11.98 -60.54 -1.44
C GLY A 25 -11.88 -59.02 -1.28
N THR A 26 -11.23 -58.37 -2.25
CA THR A 26 -11.13 -56.90 -2.30
C THR A 26 -12.48 -56.31 -2.71
N GLN A 27 -12.96 -55.32 -1.96
CA GLN A 27 -14.24 -54.65 -2.23
C GLN A 27 -13.99 -53.25 -2.76
N MET A 28 -14.46 -52.96 -3.98
CA MET A 28 -14.30 -51.66 -4.62
C MET A 28 -15.38 -50.69 -4.09
N PRO A 29 -15.02 -49.58 -3.43
CA PRO A 29 -16.00 -48.59 -3.02
C PRO A 29 -16.59 -47.87 -4.26
N ALA A 30 -17.77 -47.28 -4.11
CA ALA A 30 -18.49 -46.64 -5.21
C ALA A 30 -17.76 -45.43 -5.81
N ASN A 31 -16.86 -44.80 -5.06
CA ASN A 31 -16.01 -43.70 -5.51
C ASN A 31 -14.61 -44.16 -5.93
N ALA A 32 -14.36 -45.45 -6.12
CA ALA A 32 -13.09 -45.92 -6.65
C ALA A 32 -13.13 -46.14 -8.17
N VAL A 33 -12.02 -45.82 -8.81
CA VAL A 33 -11.74 -46.09 -10.22
C VAL A 33 -10.47 -46.91 -10.32
N GLU A 34 -10.49 -47.90 -11.21
CA GLU A 34 -9.36 -48.76 -11.48
C GLU A 34 -8.73 -48.39 -12.82
N LEU A 35 -7.43 -48.07 -12.81
CA LEU A 35 -6.66 -47.66 -13.99
C LEU A 35 -5.59 -48.70 -14.31
N GLU A 36 -5.38 -48.96 -15.60
CA GLU A 36 -4.34 -49.89 -16.07
C GLU A 36 -2.93 -49.36 -15.80
N VAL A 37 -2.77 -48.03 -15.88
CA VAL A 37 -1.50 -47.31 -15.76
C VAL A 37 -1.55 -46.41 -14.52
N GLU A 38 -0.43 -46.33 -13.81
CA GLU A 38 -0.26 -45.39 -12.70
C GLU A 38 -0.19 -43.97 -13.26
N LEU A 39 -1.00 -43.07 -12.69
CA LEU A 39 -0.95 -41.66 -13.04
C LEU A 39 0.39 -41.08 -12.59
N ALA A 40 1.04 -40.35 -13.49
CA ALA A 40 2.19 -39.53 -13.14
C ALA A 40 1.79 -38.45 -12.13
N ALA A 41 2.77 -37.88 -11.45
CA ALA A 41 2.54 -36.66 -10.67
C ALA A 41 1.89 -35.60 -11.59
N PRO A 42 0.82 -34.93 -11.14
CA PRO A 42 0.18 -33.90 -11.94
C PRO A 42 1.17 -32.76 -12.21
N GLU A 43 0.95 -32.04 -13.30
CA GLU A 43 1.70 -30.83 -13.62
C GLU A 43 1.48 -29.77 -12.52
N ASP A 44 2.44 -28.84 -12.40
CA ASP A 44 2.34 -27.77 -11.41
C ASP A 44 1.01 -27.02 -11.57
N GLY A 45 0.25 -26.91 -10.48
CA GLY A 45 -1.06 -26.27 -10.47
C GLY A 45 -2.17 -27.04 -11.17
N HIS A 46 -2.01 -28.35 -11.39
CA HIS A 46 -3.04 -29.23 -11.95
C HIS A 46 -3.42 -30.37 -11.00
N VAL A 47 -4.58 -30.96 -11.24
CA VAL A 47 -5.05 -32.18 -10.57
C VAL A 47 -5.61 -33.15 -11.59
N TRP A 48 -5.51 -34.44 -11.29
CA TRP A 48 -6.16 -35.47 -12.07
C TRP A 48 -7.65 -35.53 -11.74
N VAL A 49 -8.49 -35.48 -12.76
CA VAL A 49 -9.95 -35.62 -12.66
C VAL A 49 -10.40 -36.75 -13.56
N LEU A 50 -11.44 -37.47 -13.17
CA LEU A 50 -12.09 -38.43 -14.05
C LEU A 50 -13.09 -37.71 -14.96
N GLY A 51 -12.72 -37.49 -16.23
CA GLY A 51 -13.61 -36.92 -17.25
C GLY A 51 -14.62 -37.94 -17.79
N ASP A 52 -14.97 -37.84 -19.09
CA ASP A 52 -15.87 -38.74 -19.81
C ASP A 52 -15.27 -40.16 -20.04
N ALA A 53 -14.86 -40.82 -18.96
CA ALA A 53 -14.26 -42.16 -18.86
C ALA A 53 -12.73 -42.28 -18.98
N GLN A 54 -11.97 -41.17 -19.00
CA GLN A 54 -10.51 -41.21 -18.88
C GLN A 54 -10.01 -40.15 -17.88
N PRO A 55 -8.88 -40.42 -17.19
CA PRO A 55 -8.19 -39.42 -16.38
C PRO A 55 -7.68 -38.28 -17.27
N GLU A 56 -7.99 -37.06 -16.89
CA GLU A 56 -7.47 -35.84 -17.50
C GLU A 56 -6.90 -34.91 -16.43
N GLN A 57 -5.92 -34.10 -16.81
CA GLN A 57 -5.40 -33.06 -15.92
C GLN A 57 -6.18 -31.77 -16.15
N ILE A 58 -6.66 -31.19 -15.05
CA ILE A 58 -7.38 -29.91 -15.06
C ILE A 58 -6.63 -28.94 -14.14
N ALA A 59 -6.54 -27.68 -14.55
CA ALA A 59 -5.96 -26.62 -13.72
C ALA A 59 -6.69 -26.51 -12.37
N ASP A 60 -5.93 -26.33 -11.30
CA ASP A 60 -6.44 -26.16 -9.94
C ASP A 60 -5.99 -24.82 -9.39
N HIS A 61 -6.87 -23.83 -9.53
CA HIS A 61 -6.70 -22.49 -8.97
C HIS A 61 -7.55 -22.27 -7.70
N ARG A 62 -8.05 -23.35 -7.08
CA ARG A 62 -8.85 -23.26 -5.85
C ARG A 62 -8.00 -22.67 -4.72
N GLY A 63 -8.58 -21.77 -3.94
CA GLY A 63 -7.84 -20.99 -2.96
C GLY A 63 -8.13 -19.50 -3.06
N THR A 64 -7.20 -18.69 -2.56
CA THR A 64 -7.29 -17.23 -2.67
C THR A 64 -6.86 -16.78 -4.07
N VAL A 65 -7.78 -16.11 -4.77
CA VAL A 65 -7.53 -15.43 -6.05
C VAL A 65 -7.90 -13.95 -5.92
N TYR A 66 -7.57 -13.14 -6.92
CA TYR A 66 -7.72 -11.68 -6.87
C TYR A 66 -8.52 -11.19 -8.06
N ARG A 67 -9.38 -10.19 -7.84
CA ARG A 67 -10.07 -9.50 -8.93
C ARG A 67 -9.10 -8.61 -9.69
N THR A 68 -9.15 -8.64 -11.02
CA THR A 68 -8.23 -7.88 -11.88
C THR A 68 -8.55 -6.38 -11.92
N ASP A 69 -9.77 -5.98 -11.59
CA ASP A 69 -10.19 -4.57 -11.58
C ASP A 69 -9.65 -3.79 -10.36
N ASN A 70 -9.59 -4.42 -9.18
CA ASN A 70 -9.23 -3.74 -7.95
C ASN A 70 -8.22 -4.49 -7.06
N GLY A 71 -7.89 -5.74 -7.38
CA GLY A 71 -6.98 -6.57 -6.58
C GLY A 71 -7.60 -7.18 -5.33
N ALA A 72 -8.93 -7.10 -5.15
CA ALA A 72 -9.60 -7.65 -3.98
C ALA A 72 -9.48 -9.19 -3.95
N ALA A 73 -9.08 -9.73 -2.81
CA ALA A 73 -8.99 -11.17 -2.59
C ALA A 73 -10.38 -11.80 -2.49
N LEU A 74 -10.54 -12.98 -3.08
CA LEU A 74 -11.72 -13.83 -2.95
C LEU A 74 -11.33 -15.31 -2.92
N GLN A 75 -12.19 -16.12 -2.33
CA GLN A 75 -12.00 -17.56 -2.30
C GLN A 75 -12.63 -18.20 -3.55
N TYR A 76 -11.83 -18.96 -4.30
CA TYR A 76 -12.22 -19.71 -5.49
C TYR A 76 -12.30 -21.20 -5.18
N PHE A 77 -13.29 -21.88 -5.76
CA PHE A 77 -13.62 -23.27 -5.44
C PHE A 77 -13.80 -24.18 -6.67
N GLU A 78 -13.78 -23.61 -7.88
CA GLU A 78 -13.99 -24.35 -9.11
C GLU A 78 -12.66 -24.84 -9.68
N LEU A 79 -12.70 -25.98 -10.38
CA LEU A 79 -11.58 -26.50 -11.16
C LEU A 79 -11.62 -25.91 -12.56
N GLY A 80 -10.47 -25.89 -13.22
CA GLY A 80 -10.27 -25.35 -14.55
C GLY A 80 -9.62 -23.96 -14.52
N ASP A 81 -9.52 -23.37 -15.71
CA ASP A 81 -8.95 -22.04 -15.88
C ASP A 81 -9.75 -20.99 -15.09
N LEU A 82 -9.05 -19.95 -14.64
CA LEU A 82 -9.71 -18.82 -14.00
C LEU A 82 -10.59 -18.06 -15.01
N PRO A 83 -11.82 -17.68 -14.65
CA PRO A 83 -12.67 -16.88 -15.50
C PRO A 83 -12.09 -15.48 -15.72
N GLU A 84 -12.53 -14.82 -16.79
CA GLU A 84 -12.18 -13.43 -17.05
C GLU A 84 -12.51 -12.55 -15.84
N GLY A 85 -11.56 -11.70 -15.45
CA GLY A 85 -11.69 -10.84 -14.29
C GLY A 85 -11.01 -11.36 -13.03
N LEU A 86 -10.46 -12.58 -13.03
CA LEU A 86 -9.71 -13.16 -11.91
C LEU A 86 -8.25 -13.47 -12.27
N THR A 87 -7.40 -13.48 -11.23
CA THR A 87 -5.99 -13.85 -11.34
C THR A 87 -5.50 -14.48 -10.04
N ALA A 88 -4.58 -15.44 -10.12
CA ALA A 88 -3.87 -15.97 -8.95
C ALA A 88 -2.80 -14.99 -8.41
N LYS A 89 -2.45 -13.94 -9.19
CA LYS A 89 -1.37 -13.00 -8.84
C LYS A 89 -1.91 -11.89 -7.93
N PRO A 90 -1.38 -11.69 -6.71
CA PRO A 90 -1.77 -10.58 -5.86
C PRO A 90 -1.40 -9.24 -6.49
N LYS A 91 -2.26 -8.24 -6.31
CA LYS A 91 -1.97 -6.87 -6.73
C LYS A 91 -0.84 -6.30 -5.86
N PRO A 92 0.32 -5.89 -6.42
CA PRO A 92 1.48 -5.47 -5.61
C PRO A 92 1.22 -4.21 -4.76
N SER A 93 0.56 -3.21 -5.34
CA SER A 93 0.16 -1.98 -4.63
C SER A 93 -0.98 -1.27 -5.37
N ALA A 94 -1.52 -0.20 -4.78
CA ALA A 94 -2.53 0.64 -5.43
C ALA A 94 -2.07 1.23 -6.78
N ALA A 95 -0.76 1.33 -7.01
CA ALA A 95 -0.15 1.87 -8.21
C ALA A 95 0.01 0.86 -9.36
N TYR A 96 -0.78 -0.22 -9.36
CA TYR A 96 -0.78 -1.23 -10.42
C TYR A 96 -2.18 -1.38 -11.01
N GLN A 97 -2.26 -1.68 -12.29
CA GLN A 97 -3.48 -1.99 -13.04
C GLN A 97 -3.30 -3.29 -13.80
N TRP A 98 -4.38 -4.04 -13.99
CA TRP A 98 -4.32 -5.28 -14.76
C TRP A 98 -4.31 -4.98 -16.25
N TRP A 99 -3.32 -5.50 -16.96
CA TRP A 99 -3.18 -5.34 -18.39
C TRP A 99 -2.52 -6.56 -19.00
N GLN A 100 -3.17 -7.16 -20.01
CA GLN A 100 -2.64 -8.31 -20.77
C GLN A 100 -2.13 -9.48 -19.91
N GLY A 101 -2.87 -9.84 -18.85
CA GLY A 101 -2.53 -11.00 -18.01
C GLY A 101 -1.50 -10.72 -16.91
N GLU A 102 -1.08 -9.47 -16.74
CA GLU A 102 -0.12 -9.04 -15.74
C GLU A 102 -0.57 -7.77 -14.99
N TRP A 103 -0.05 -7.60 -13.78
CA TRP A 103 -0.11 -6.32 -13.07
C TRP A 103 0.97 -5.40 -13.65
N VAL A 104 0.54 -4.35 -14.35
CA VAL A 104 1.41 -3.31 -14.89
C VAL A 104 1.32 -2.07 -14.02
N GLN A 105 2.45 -1.43 -13.75
CA GLN A 105 2.50 -0.23 -12.92
C GLN A 105 1.75 0.93 -13.60
N ASP A 106 0.76 1.47 -12.91
CA ASP A 106 0.11 2.72 -13.27
C ASP A 106 0.94 3.88 -12.70
N LEU A 107 1.82 4.41 -13.54
CA LEU A 107 2.69 5.53 -13.19
C LEU A 107 1.91 6.77 -12.78
N THR A 108 0.70 6.97 -13.32
CA THR A 108 -0.15 8.11 -12.96
C THR A 108 -0.66 7.96 -11.53
N SER A 109 -1.14 6.76 -11.18
CA SER A 109 -1.54 6.47 -9.79
C SER A 109 -0.37 6.52 -8.82
N LEU A 110 0.82 6.03 -9.23
CA LEU A 110 2.04 6.11 -8.42
C LEU A 110 2.44 7.56 -8.16
N HIS A 111 2.47 8.39 -9.21
CA HIS A 111 2.75 9.82 -9.14
C HIS A 111 1.78 10.51 -8.18
N ALA A 112 0.47 10.30 -8.34
CA ALA A 112 -0.56 10.91 -7.51
C ALA A 112 -0.40 10.53 -6.02
N LEU A 113 -0.12 9.26 -5.74
CA LEU A 113 0.14 8.78 -4.38
C LEU A 113 1.36 9.48 -3.77
N GLN A 114 2.44 9.62 -4.53
CA GLN A 114 3.66 10.23 -4.02
C GLN A 114 3.52 11.74 -3.85
N ALA A 115 2.83 12.43 -4.76
CA ALA A 115 2.50 13.84 -4.63
C ALA A 115 1.64 14.12 -3.39
N ALA A 116 0.69 13.24 -3.07
CA ALA A 116 -0.11 13.32 -1.85
C ALA A 116 0.75 13.18 -0.58
N LYS A 117 1.73 12.28 -0.57
CA LYS A 117 2.69 12.14 0.56
C LYS A 117 3.56 13.39 0.72
N VAL A 118 4.04 13.98 -0.37
CA VAL A 118 4.80 15.25 -0.33
C VAL A 118 3.94 16.37 0.26
N ASN A 119 2.69 16.48 -0.17
CA ASN A 119 1.74 17.47 0.38
C ASN A 119 1.51 17.27 1.88
N ALA A 120 1.23 16.02 2.29
CA ALA A 120 0.97 15.69 3.68
C ALA A 120 2.19 15.99 4.57
N GLY A 121 3.39 15.66 4.11
CA GLY A 121 4.64 15.97 4.81
C GLY A 121 4.86 17.48 4.95
N CYS A 122 4.72 18.23 3.86
CA CYS A 122 4.85 19.70 3.87
C CYS A 122 3.89 20.36 4.87
N VAL A 123 2.61 19.98 4.82
CA VAL A 123 1.60 20.49 5.76
C VAL A 123 1.95 20.13 7.20
N ALA A 124 2.27 18.87 7.46
CA ALA A 124 2.61 18.41 8.81
C ALA A 124 3.80 19.18 9.39
N THR A 125 4.85 19.42 8.59
CA THR A 125 6.01 20.22 8.98
C THR A 125 5.63 21.68 9.26
N ILE A 126 4.89 22.35 8.35
CA ILE A 126 4.46 23.74 8.54
C ILE A 126 3.61 23.91 9.81
N THR A 127 2.75 22.95 10.14
CA THR A 127 1.87 23.00 11.32
C THR A 127 2.52 22.46 12.60
N GLY A 128 3.71 21.85 12.50
CA GLY A 128 4.42 21.23 13.63
C GLY A 128 5.08 22.21 14.59
N GLY A 129 5.03 23.50 14.30
CA GLY A 129 5.73 24.57 15.00
C GLY A 129 7.01 24.99 14.28
N PHE A 130 7.53 26.14 14.69
CA PHE A 130 8.76 26.71 14.13
C PHE A 130 9.57 27.40 15.24
N TRP A 131 10.84 27.66 14.97
CA TRP A 131 11.74 28.34 15.90
C TRP A 131 11.94 29.80 15.49
N SER A 132 11.95 30.70 16.48
CA SER A 132 12.30 32.11 16.30
C SER A 132 13.15 32.59 17.48
N SER A 133 14.08 33.50 17.21
CA SER A 133 14.96 34.12 18.22
C SER A 133 14.51 35.52 18.61
N ALA A 134 13.26 35.92 18.35
CA ALA A 134 12.75 37.26 18.61
C ALA A 134 12.89 37.73 20.08
N LEU A 135 12.87 36.81 21.05
CA LEU A 135 13.09 37.12 22.47
C LEU A 135 14.58 37.24 22.86
N GLY A 136 15.49 37.25 21.89
CA GLY A 136 16.95 37.26 22.11
C GLY A 136 17.55 35.86 22.29
N SER A 137 16.73 34.81 22.32
CA SER A 137 17.15 33.41 22.31
C SER A 137 16.11 32.53 21.60
N PRO A 138 16.50 31.35 21.07
CA PRO A 138 15.59 30.45 20.39
C PRO A 138 14.41 30.02 21.27
N HIS A 139 13.20 30.25 20.77
CA HIS A 139 11.94 29.74 21.31
C HIS A 139 11.14 29.07 20.21
N GLN A 140 10.37 28.06 20.58
CA GLN A 140 9.46 27.37 19.66
C GLN A 140 8.06 27.94 19.77
N TYR A 141 7.43 28.18 18.63
CA TYR A 141 6.06 28.66 18.50
C TYR A 141 5.22 27.57 17.84
N SER A 142 3.99 27.38 18.34
CA SER A 142 3.01 26.55 17.67
C SER A 142 2.55 27.23 16.37
N SER A 143 2.20 26.44 15.36
CA SER A 143 1.84 26.95 14.02
C SER A 143 0.65 26.19 13.41
N GLU A 144 -0.22 25.64 14.24
CA GLU A 144 -1.53 25.16 13.77
C GLU A 144 -2.32 26.32 13.16
N MET A 145 -3.41 26.04 12.43
CA MET A 145 -4.14 27.08 11.70
C MET A 145 -4.60 28.24 12.60
N ASP A 146 -5.10 27.93 13.80
CA ASP A 146 -5.51 28.92 14.78
C ASP A 146 -4.31 29.73 15.29
N ASP A 147 -3.13 29.11 15.48
CA ASP A 147 -1.91 29.82 15.87
C ASP A 147 -1.43 30.79 14.79
N GLN A 148 -1.55 30.42 13.51
CA GLN A 148 -1.20 31.29 12.38
C GLN A 148 -2.13 32.51 12.34
N LEU A 149 -3.43 32.31 12.57
CA LEU A 149 -4.41 33.39 12.67
C LEU A 149 -4.14 34.28 13.89
N ASN A 150 -3.83 33.67 15.04
CA ASN A 150 -3.49 34.38 16.27
C ASN A 150 -2.23 35.24 16.12
N LEU A 151 -1.18 34.72 15.47
CA LEU A 151 0.05 35.46 15.21
C LEU A 151 -0.22 36.65 14.29
N THR A 152 -0.97 36.41 13.20
CA THR A 152 -1.41 37.47 12.29
C THR A 152 -2.19 38.56 13.03
N GLY A 153 -3.14 38.17 13.89
CA GLY A 153 -3.91 39.10 14.71
C GLY A 153 -3.06 39.89 15.70
N ALA A 154 -2.07 39.24 16.34
CA ALA A 154 -1.13 39.89 17.26
C ALA A 154 -0.28 40.95 16.54
N VAL A 155 0.23 40.63 15.35
CA VAL A 155 0.98 41.57 14.51
C VAL A 155 0.12 42.75 14.06
N LEU A 156 -1.10 42.48 13.58
CA LEU A 156 -2.05 43.52 13.14
C LEU A 156 -2.48 44.45 14.28
N ARG A 157 -2.62 43.94 15.51
CA ARG A 157 -2.93 44.75 16.68
C ARG A 157 -1.84 45.78 16.95
N GLY A 158 -0.57 45.46 16.67
CA GLY A 158 0.54 46.41 16.72
C GLY A 158 0.84 46.96 18.12
N LEU A 159 0.59 46.18 19.17
CA LEU A 159 0.86 46.53 20.57
C LEU A 159 1.73 45.46 21.24
N GLU A 160 2.47 45.83 22.28
CA GLU A 160 3.12 44.86 23.17
C GLU A 160 2.06 43.97 23.83
N MET A 161 2.30 42.66 23.85
CA MET A 161 1.40 41.71 24.49
C MET A 161 2.09 40.42 24.89
N LEU A 162 1.42 39.67 25.76
CA LEU A 162 1.81 38.31 26.07
C LEU A 162 1.47 37.38 24.89
N TYR A 163 2.44 36.57 24.47
CA TYR A 163 2.27 35.57 23.43
C TYR A 163 2.86 34.24 23.87
N ALA A 164 2.22 33.12 23.51
CA ALA A 164 2.62 31.80 23.96
C ALA A 164 3.81 31.28 23.15
N CYS A 165 4.85 30.80 23.84
CA CYS A 165 6.00 30.13 23.23
C CYS A 165 6.59 29.09 24.19
N ARG A 166 7.44 28.20 23.67
CA ARG A 166 8.22 27.24 24.47
C ARG A 166 9.68 27.67 24.49
N ASP A 167 10.33 27.60 25.65
CA ASP A 167 11.78 27.76 25.74
C ASP A 167 12.50 26.50 25.26
N GLN A 168 13.84 26.52 25.35
CA GLN A 168 14.71 25.42 24.95
C GLN A 168 14.50 24.14 25.77
N GLN A 169 13.88 24.26 26.96
CA GLN A 169 13.50 23.13 27.81
C GLN A 169 12.09 22.59 27.46
N GLY A 170 11.41 23.19 26.47
CA GLY A 170 10.08 22.80 26.02
C GLY A 170 8.93 23.37 26.87
N VAL A 171 9.23 24.24 27.84
CA VAL A 171 8.24 24.77 28.77
C VAL A 171 7.42 25.88 28.11
N LYS A 172 6.13 25.60 27.88
CA LYS A 172 5.17 26.55 27.30
C LYS A 172 4.79 27.59 28.33
N ALA A 173 4.97 28.87 28.00
CA ALA A 173 4.52 29.99 28.81
C ALA A 173 4.15 31.19 27.93
N PHE A 174 3.29 32.06 28.45
CA PHE A 174 2.99 33.36 27.86
C PHE A 174 4.07 34.36 28.27
N ARG A 175 4.83 34.87 27.29
CA ARG A 175 5.94 35.81 27.52
C ARG A 175 5.65 37.15 26.83
N SER A 176 6.13 38.26 27.39
CA SER A 176 5.93 39.59 26.78
C SER A 176 6.72 39.69 25.48
N HIS A 177 6.06 40.15 24.42
CA HIS A 177 6.67 40.47 23.14
C HIS A 177 6.35 41.91 22.77
N THR A 178 7.38 42.69 22.45
CA THR A 178 7.22 43.99 21.82
C THR A 178 6.66 43.85 20.40
N VAL A 179 6.18 44.95 19.81
CA VAL A 179 5.69 44.98 18.43
C VAL A 179 6.75 44.49 17.44
N ALA A 180 8.02 44.88 17.63
CA ALA A 180 9.11 44.45 16.77
C ALA A 180 9.36 42.93 16.89
N GLN A 181 9.25 42.38 18.10
CA GLN A 181 9.44 40.95 18.33
C GLN A 181 8.31 40.12 17.71
N LEU A 182 7.06 40.54 17.82
CA LEU A 182 5.94 39.85 17.15
C LEU A 182 6.07 39.88 15.63
N ARG A 183 6.52 41.00 15.06
CA ARG A 183 6.83 41.09 13.62
C ARG A 183 7.93 40.11 13.24
N GLN A 184 9.03 40.07 14.01
CA GLN A 184 10.10 39.11 13.77
C GLN A 184 9.62 37.65 13.85
N VAL A 185 8.78 37.29 14.84
CA VAL A 185 8.18 35.93 14.90
C VAL A 185 7.37 35.63 13.64
N SER A 186 6.63 36.60 13.11
CA SER A 186 5.87 36.46 11.87
C SER A 186 6.74 36.35 10.63
N ASP A 187 7.82 37.12 10.55
CA ASP A 187 8.78 37.08 9.44
C ASP A 187 9.49 35.72 9.43
N ASP A 188 10.00 35.27 10.59
CA ASP A 188 10.64 33.96 10.76
C ASP A 188 9.69 32.81 10.36
N PHE A 189 8.41 32.89 10.73
CA PHE A 189 7.42 31.89 10.30
C PHE A 189 7.18 31.92 8.79
N THR A 190 7.13 33.11 8.20
CA THR A 190 6.88 33.29 6.77
C THR A 190 8.02 32.68 5.95
N ASP A 191 9.27 32.92 6.37
CA ASP A 191 10.46 32.37 5.73
C ASP A 191 10.51 30.85 5.89
N TYR A 192 10.26 30.33 7.10
CA TYR A 192 10.17 28.89 7.36
C TYR A 192 9.11 28.21 6.48
N LYS A 193 7.90 28.78 6.43
CA LYS A 193 6.80 28.27 5.62
C LYS A 193 7.13 28.31 4.13
N LEU A 194 7.74 29.39 3.65
CA LEU A 194 8.15 29.52 2.25
C LEU A 194 9.19 28.45 1.88
N LEU A 195 10.17 28.19 2.75
CA LEU A 195 11.17 27.14 2.55
C LEU A 195 10.50 25.77 2.35
N MET A 196 9.52 25.41 3.19
CA MET A 196 8.77 24.16 3.06
C MET A 196 7.98 24.07 1.75
N LEU A 197 7.34 25.17 1.34
CA LEU A 197 6.54 25.22 0.10
C LEU A 197 7.43 25.10 -1.14
N LEU A 198 8.61 25.74 -1.14
CA LEU A 198 9.58 25.64 -2.23
C LEU A 198 10.11 24.22 -2.37
N GLU A 199 10.43 23.55 -1.26
CA GLU A 199 10.88 22.15 -1.29
C GLU A 199 9.77 21.21 -1.78
N ALA A 200 8.53 21.39 -1.32
CA ALA A 200 7.39 20.61 -1.81
C ALA A 200 7.19 20.79 -3.32
N ASN A 201 7.33 22.03 -3.82
CA ASN A 201 7.26 22.30 -5.26
C ASN A 201 8.39 21.61 -6.03
N ARG A 202 9.63 21.68 -5.53
CA ARG A 202 10.79 21.01 -6.14
C ARG A 202 10.58 19.50 -6.26
N LEU A 203 10.09 18.86 -5.19
CA LEU A 203 9.81 17.41 -5.20
C LEU A 203 8.71 17.06 -6.20
N LYS A 204 7.65 17.86 -6.30
CA LYS A 204 6.60 17.64 -7.32
C LYS A 204 7.10 17.78 -8.75
N GLN A 205 8.00 18.74 -9.00
CA GLN A 205 8.64 18.86 -10.31
C GLN A 205 9.47 17.61 -10.66
N LEU A 206 10.13 16.99 -9.68
CA LEU A 206 10.82 15.70 -9.89
C LEU A 206 9.82 14.58 -10.21
N LEU A 207 8.68 14.54 -9.52
CA LEU A 207 7.60 13.58 -9.84
C LEU A 207 7.11 13.77 -11.28
N ASP A 208 6.84 15.00 -11.69
CA ASP A 208 6.37 15.31 -13.05
C ASP A 208 7.40 14.89 -14.11
N GLN A 209 8.69 15.14 -13.86
CA GLN A 209 9.77 14.70 -14.75
C GLN A 209 9.87 13.17 -14.83
N ALA A 210 9.78 12.48 -13.71
CA ALA A 210 9.85 11.02 -13.66
C ALA A 210 8.64 10.36 -14.36
N LEU A 211 7.44 10.93 -14.20
CA LEU A 211 6.24 10.49 -14.91
C LEU A 211 6.40 10.67 -16.42
N LEU A 212 6.88 11.83 -16.88
CA LEU A 212 7.16 12.07 -18.30
C LEU A 212 8.22 11.14 -18.87
N ALA A 213 9.21 10.74 -18.06
CA ALA A 213 10.25 9.80 -18.44
C ALA A 213 9.79 8.33 -18.43
N GLY A 214 8.62 8.03 -17.88
CA GLY A 214 8.15 6.66 -17.69
C GLY A 214 8.98 5.88 -16.66
N ASP A 215 9.59 6.56 -15.69
CA ASP A 215 10.54 5.98 -14.73
C ASP A 215 9.89 5.78 -13.35
N PRO A 216 9.37 4.57 -13.05
CA PRO A 216 8.77 4.28 -11.74
C PRO A 216 9.75 4.39 -10.58
N ALA A 217 11.02 4.00 -10.78
CA ALA A 217 12.01 4.04 -9.72
C ALA A 217 12.30 5.49 -9.32
N ALA A 218 12.36 6.41 -10.28
CA ALA A 218 12.50 7.84 -10.01
C ALA A 218 11.28 8.42 -9.28
N ILE A 219 10.05 7.94 -9.53
CA ILE A 219 8.86 8.36 -8.76
C ILE A 219 8.95 7.85 -7.31
N GLU A 220 9.30 6.58 -7.11
CA GLU A 220 9.30 5.93 -5.79
C GLU A 220 10.28 6.56 -4.80
N VAL A 221 11.42 7.08 -5.27
CA VAL A 221 12.45 7.67 -4.41
C VAL A 221 12.13 9.11 -3.97
N VAL A 222 11.13 9.77 -4.57
CA VAL A 222 10.79 11.17 -4.21
C VAL A 222 9.98 11.20 -2.93
N ILE A 223 10.65 11.34 -1.79
CA ILE A 223 10.03 11.41 -0.47
C ILE A 223 10.14 12.81 0.13
N TRP A 224 9.15 13.21 0.95
CA TRP A 224 9.26 14.41 1.76
C TRP A 224 10.46 14.30 2.70
N LYS A 225 11.32 15.32 2.69
CA LYS A 225 12.40 15.50 3.65
C LYS A 225 12.33 16.95 4.11
N GLU A 226 12.25 17.15 5.41
CA GLU A 226 12.29 18.51 5.96
C GLU A 226 13.64 19.14 5.59
N PRO A 227 13.65 20.24 4.81
CA PRO A 227 14.88 20.92 4.47
C PRO A 227 15.46 21.54 5.74
N GLN A 228 16.78 21.39 5.91
CA GLN A 228 17.47 22.03 7.02
C GLN A 228 17.51 23.55 6.78
N PRO A 229 17.29 24.37 7.84
CA PRO A 229 17.48 25.81 7.77
C PRO A 229 18.95 26.21 7.54
#